data_AF-A0A1B6M949-F1
#
_entry.id   AF-A0A1B6M949-F1
#
_cell.length_a   1.000
_cell.length_b   1.000
_cell.length_c   1.000
_cell.angle_alpha   90.00
_cell.angle_beta   90.00
_cell.angle_gamma   90.00
#
_symmetry.space_group_name_H-M   'P 1'
#
loop_
_entity.id
_entity.type
_entity.pdbx_description
1 polymer ?
#
loop_
_entity_poly.entity_id
_entity_poly.type
_entity_poly.pdbx_seq_one_letter_code
_entity_poly.pdbx_strand_id
1 'polypeptide(L)'
;MRTLYFLESGQKLNDIKPSERKRALLVSKNEWCKFGEHLVRDQRVLEAVDREREEVENRKLQSKEMAKTWDNTILNIRRRRIENRRQQIAQLEKDRRKRFLEMRQEEADSKKRIIEEAQQILRRDKDNSKSLISALKFSEVLREREEQIKFEKKLQEIENERERAYAEKLKADAENYKLELEQEKEKEINKKRKFNKEVRKEMAELVKRTQDEEMMEKELEAQDNIRIMEEIKTVLESEKQEKERKRQLVMNDVVENRRLIAEYEAQCKREQEEEEAAIHIHAATKKRIAKIKKQKEREEAIENQIRREKN
;
A
#
# COMPACT_ATOMS: atom_id res chain seq x y z
N MET A 1 -144.81 -85.04 -25.86
CA MET A 1 -146.05 -84.40 -25.37
C MET A 1 -147.25 -85.33 -25.48
N ARG A 2 -148.00 -85.56 -24.40
CA ARG A 2 -149.29 -86.27 -24.43
C ARG A 2 -150.40 -85.31 -24.03
N THR A 3 -151.46 -85.21 -24.82
CA THR A 3 -152.65 -84.44 -24.49
C THR A 3 -153.61 -85.30 -23.69
N LEU A 4 -153.86 -84.90 -22.44
CA LEU A 4 -154.86 -85.51 -21.58
C LEU A 4 -156.03 -84.56 -21.42
N TYR A 5 -157.22 -85.11 -21.20
CA TYR A 5 -158.40 -84.31 -20.83
C TYR A 5 -158.51 -84.29 -19.31
N PHE A 6 -158.73 -83.12 -18.76
CA PHE A 6 -158.95 -82.95 -17.33
C PHE A 6 -160.42 -83.26 -17.01
N LEU A 7 -160.65 -84.19 -16.07
CA LEU A 7 -161.98 -84.60 -15.60
C LEU A 7 -162.09 -84.32 -14.10
N GLU A 8 -163.23 -83.77 -13.66
CA GLU A 8 -163.53 -83.54 -12.24
C GLU A 8 -164.08 -84.81 -11.58
N SER A 9 -163.84 -84.97 -10.27
CA SER A 9 -164.06 -86.23 -9.53
C SER A 9 -165.53 -86.69 -9.58
N GLY A 10 -165.77 -87.89 -10.12
CA GLY A 10 -167.09 -88.53 -10.20
C GLY A 10 -167.74 -88.50 -11.60
N GLN A 11 -167.19 -87.75 -12.56
CA GLN A 11 -167.72 -87.66 -13.93
C GLN A 11 -166.99 -88.62 -14.89
N LYS A 12 -167.73 -89.28 -15.78
CA LYS A 12 -167.16 -90.09 -16.87
C LYS A 12 -167.12 -89.28 -18.17
N LEU A 13 -166.12 -89.55 -19.01
CA LEU A 13 -165.82 -88.80 -20.25
C LEU A 13 -167.01 -88.74 -21.25
N ASN A 14 -167.97 -89.65 -21.13
CA ASN A 14 -169.15 -89.75 -22.00
C ASN A 14 -170.28 -88.79 -21.57
N ASP A 15 -170.29 -88.31 -20.32
CA ASP A 15 -171.36 -87.44 -19.80
C ASP A 15 -171.10 -85.95 -20.10
N ILE A 16 -169.91 -85.60 -20.60
CA ILE A 16 -169.49 -84.22 -20.87
C ILE A 16 -169.39 -83.98 -22.38
N LYS A 17 -170.03 -82.91 -22.85
CA LYS A 17 -170.00 -82.48 -24.26
C LYS A 17 -168.56 -82.21 -24.72
N PRO A 18 -168.17 -82.57 -25.96
CA PRO A 18 -166.80 -82.42 -26.46
C PRO A 18 -166.22 -80.99 -26.35
N SER A 19 -167.06 -79.96 -26.41
CA SER A 19 -166.69 -78.55 -26.33
C SER A 19 -166.20 -78.12 -24.94
N GLU A 20 -166.60 -78.82 -23.88
CA GLU A 20 -166.29 -78.45 -22.48
C GLU A 20 -165.07 -79.21 -21.94
N ARG A 21 -164.46 -80.09 -22.73
CA ARG A 21 -163.27 -80.87 -22.34
C ARG A 21 -162.02 -80.00 -22.30
N LYS A 22 -161.58 -79.64 -21.09
CA LYS A 22 -160.30 -78.92 -20.87
C LYS A 22 -159.11 -79.84 -21.21
N ARG A 23 -158.23 -79.39 -22.11
CA ARG A 23 -157.01 -80.14 -22.50
C ARG A 23 -155.84 -79.73 -21.61
N ALA A 24 -155.18 -80.70 -20.99
CA ALA A 24 -153.91 -80.54 -20.30
C ALA A 24 -152.79 -81.15 -21.16
N LEU A 25 -151.71 -80.39 -21.33
CA LEU A 25 -150.57 -80.79 -22.15
C LEU A 25 -149.46 -81.30 -21.23
N LEU A 26 -149.24 -82.61 -21.22
CA LEU A 26 -148.21 -83.23 -20.39
C LEU A 26 -146.86 -83.16 -21.12
N VAL A 27 -145.98 -82.32 -20.62
CA VAL A 27 -144.62 -82.11 -21.12
C VAL A 27 -143.63 -82.74 -20.16
N SER A 28 -142.57 -83.38 -20.66
CA SER A 28 -141.53 -83.93 -19.78
C SER A 28 -140.66 -82.81 -19.19
N LYS A 29 -140.10 -83.01 -18.00
CA LYS A 29 -139.21 -82.03 -17.36
C LYS A 29 -138.04 -81.60 -18.26
N ASN A 30 -137.49 -82.53 -19.05
CA ASN A 30 -136.39 -82.24 -19.98
C ASN A 30 -136.81 -81.33 -21.14
N GLU A 31 -138.02 -81.53 -21.69
CA GLU A 31 -138.57 -80.64 -22.71
C GLU A 31 -138.83 -79.24 -22.13
N TRP A 32 -139.31 -79.15 -20.89
CA TRP A 32 -139.50 -77.87 -20.19
C TRP A 32 -138.18 -77.10 -19.97
N CYS A 33 -137.11 -77.79 -19.56
CA CYS A 33 -135.79 -77.18 -19.42
C CYS A 33 -135.25 -76.65 -20.75
N LYS A 34 -135.45 -77.38 -21.86
CA LYS A 34 -135.03 -76.92 -23.19
C LYS A 34 -135.75 -75.65 -23.62
N PHE A 35 -137.05 -75.51 -23.32
CA PHE A 35 -137.77 -74.26 -23.57
C PHE A 35 -137.18 -73.09 -22.78
N GLY A 36 -136.83 -73.31 -21.50
CA GLY A 36 -136.13 -72.31 -20.68
C GLY A 36 -134.73 -71.94 -21.22
N GLU A 37 -133.97 -72.92 -21.72
CA GLU A 37 -132.65 -72.66 -22.31
C GLU A 37 -132.74 -71.87 -23.62
N HIS A 38 -133.72 -72.16 -24.48
CA HIS A 38 -133.94 -71.39 -25.70
C HIS A 38 -134.38 -69.95 -25.43
N LEU A 39 -135.16 -69.71 -24.37
CA LEU A 39 -135.54 -68.37 -23.91
C LEU A 39 -134.34 -67.52 -23.42
N VAL A 40 -133.29 -68.15 -22.89
CA VAL A 40 -132.13 -67.46 -22.28
C VAL A 40 -130.89 -67.45 -23.21
N ARG A 41 -130.92 -68.20 -24.32
CA ARG A 41 -129.79 -68.31 -25.26
C ARG A 41 -129.38 -66.95 -25.85
N ASP A 42 -130.35 -66.17 -26.32
CA ASP A 42 -130.09 -64.86 -26.94
C ASP A 42 -129.51 -63.86 -25.92
N GLN A 43 -129.97 -63.91 -24.67
CA GLN A 43 -129.42 -63.11 -23.58
C GLN A 43 -127.95 -63.46 -23.30
N ARG A 44 -127.59 -64.76 -23.25
CA ARG A 44 -126.19 -65.18 -23.04
C ARG A 44 -125.26 -64.78 -24.20
N VAL A 45 -125.76 -64.80 -25.43
CA VAL A 45 -124.99 -64.37 -26.60
C VAL A 45 -124.73 -62.87 -26.52
N LEU A 46 -125.72 -62.06 -26.16
CA LEU A 46 -125.55 -60.62 -25.93
C LEU A 46 -124.55 -60.34 -24.81
N GLU A 47 -124.67 -61.02 -23.66
CA GLU A 47 -123.73 -60.91 -22.55
C GLU A 47 -122.30 -61.33 -22.90
N ALA A 48 -122.12 -62.28 -23.83
CA ALA A 48 -120.79 -62.66 -24.31
C ALA A 48 -120.18 -61.59 -25.22
N VAL A 49 -120.98 -61.02 -26.13
CA VAL A 49 -120.57 -59.93 -27.01
C VAL A 49 -120.22 -58.67 -26.21
N ASP A 50 -121.00 -58.36 -25.17
CA ASP A 50 -120.73 -57.19 -24.31
C ASP A 50 -119.44 -57.39 -23.49
N ARG A 51 -119.20 -58.61 -22.97
CA ARG A 51 -117.92 -58.94 -22.31
C ARG A 51 -116.73 -58.83 -23.25
N GLU A 52 -116.83 -59.30 -24.49
CA GLU A 52 -115.76 -59.16 -25.48
C GLU A 52 -115.49 -57.69 -25.83
N ARG A 53 -116.54 -56.87 -25.93
CA ARG A 53 -116.40 -55.42 -26.14
C ARG A 53 -115.69 -54.76 -24.97
N GLU A 54 -116.07 -55.10 -23.74
CA GLU A 54 -115.41 -54.60 -22.53
C GLU A 54 -113.94 -55.01 -22.48
N GLU A 55 -113.61 -56.26 -22.82
CA GLU A 55 -112.21 -56.71 -22.88
C GLU A 55 -111.40 -55.97 -23.93
N VAL A 56 -111.96 -55.72 -25.13
CA VAL A 56 -111.29 -54.97 -26.19
C VAL A 56 -111.08 -53.51 -25.78
N GLU A 57 -112.07 -52.88 -25.17
CA GLU A 57 -111.92 -51.51 -24.65
C GLU A 57 -110.90 -51.45 -23.51
N ASN A 58 -110.88 -52.44 -22.62
CA ASN A 58 -109.87 -52.56 -21.56
C ASN A 58 -108.45 -52.70 -22.14
N ARG A 59 -108.26 -53.54 -23.17
CA ARG A 59 -106.96 -53.67 -23.86
C ARG A 59 -106.55 -52.38 -24.57
N LYS A 60 -107.50 -51.64 -25.19
CA LYS A 60 -107.23 -50.33 -25.79
C LYS A 60 -106.82 -49.30 -24.73
N LEU A 61 -107.47 -49.29 -23.57
CA LEU A 61 -107.11 -48.41 -22.46
C LEU A 61 -105.71 -48.71 -21.94
N GLN A 62 -105.40 -49.98 -21.67
CA GLN A 62 -104.06 -50.42 -21.25
C GLN A 62 -102.99 -50.05 -22.28
N SER A 63 -103.25 -50.29 -23.58
CA SER A 63 -102.33 -49.89 -24.65
C SER A 63 -102.09 -48.37 -24.70
N LYS A 64 -103.15 -47.57 -24.53
CA LYS A 64 -103.03 -46.10 -24.43
C LYS A 64 -102.24 -45.67 -23.20
N GLU A 65 -102.40 -46.32 -22.07
CA GLU A 65 -101.65 -46.03 -20.85
C GLU A 65 -100.17 -46.35 -20.99
N MET A 66 -99.84 -47.51 -21.59
CA MET A 66 -98.46 -47.85 -21.92
C MET A 66 -97.84 -46.83 -22.88
N ALA A 67 -98.56 -46.44 -23.95
CA ALA A 67 -98.07 -45.48 -24.93
C ALA A 67 -97.78 -44.07 -24.36
N LYS A 68 -98.41 -43.69 -23.22
CA LYS A 68 -98.10 -42.43 -22.51
C LYS A 68 -96.70 -42.44 -21.92
N THR A 69 -96.20 -43.60 -21.50
CA THR A 69 -94.87 -43.78 -20.89
C THR A 69 -93.75 -43.89 -21.92
N TRP A 70 -94.08 -44.02 -23.21
CA TRP A 70 -93.07 -44.13 -24.26
C TRP A 70 -92.48 -42.77 -24.62
N ASP A 71 -91.19 -42.61 -24.37
CA ASP A 71 -90.49 -41.34 -24.61
C ASP A 71 -90.44 -40.95 -26.10
N ASN A 72 -90.49 -41.95 -26.99
CA ASN A 72 -90.36 -41.75 -28.45
C ASN A 72 -91.67 -41.37 -29.16
N THR A 73 -92.78 -41.26 -28.43
CA THR A 73 -94.03 -40.75 -29.02
C THR A 73 -93.86 -39.27 -29.38
N ILE A 74 -94.33 -38.85 -30.56
CA ILE A 74 -94.19 -37.47 -31.07
C ILE A 74 -94.64 -36.41 -30.04
N LEU A 75 -95.69 -36.69 -29.27
CA LEU A 75 -96.18 -35.82 -28.19
C LEU A 75 -95.15 -35.64 -27.06
N ASN A 76 -94.51 -36.72 -26.61
CA ASN A 76 -93.52 -36.69 -25.53
C ASN A 76 -92.22 -36.01 -26.00
N ILE A 77 -91.79 -36.26 -27.24
CA ILE A 77 -90.67 -35.53 -27.86
C ILE A 77 -90.96 -34.02 -27.92
N ARG A 78 -92.17 -33.62 -28.32
CA ARG A 78 -92.56 -32.20 -28.38
C ARG A 78 -92.63 -31.57 -26.99
N ARG A 79 -93.18 -32.28 -25.99
CA ARG A 79 -93.18 -31.84 -24.58
C ARG A 79 -91.76 -31.61 -24.07
N ARG A 80 -90.86 -32.58 -24.27
CA ARG A 80 -89.44 -32.48 -23.87
C ARG A 80 -88.74 -31.30 -24.56
N ARG A 81 -88.97 -31.06 -25.86
CA ARG A 81 -88.41 -29.89 -26.56
C ARG A 81 -88.90 -28.56 -25.97
N ILE A 82 -90.20 -28.47 -25.63
CA ILE A 82 -90.77 -27.27 -25.02
C ILE A 82 -90.19 -27.07 -23.61
N GLU A 83 -90.07 -28.12 -22.82
CA GLU A 83 -89.46 -28.09 -21.49
C GLU A 83 -87.99 -27.69 -21.55
N ASN A 84 -87.20 -28.28 -22.45
CA ASN A 84 -85.80 -27.90 -22.66
C ASN A 84 -85.68 -26.42 -23.07
N ARG A 85 -86.54 -25.93 -23.97
CA ARG A 85 -86.55 -24.53 -24.38
C ARG A 85 -86.91 -23.61 -23.21
N ARG A 86 -87.88 -23.99 -22.37
CA ARG A 86 -88.22 -23.26 -21.14
C ARG A 86 -87.05 -23.23 -20.16
N GLN A 87 -86.36 -24.36 -19.99
CA GLN A 87 -85.17 -24.45 -19.13
C GLN A 87 -84.04 -23.54 -19.65
N GLN A 88 -83.78 -23.55 -20.96
CA GLN A 88 -82.78 -22.68 -21.58
C GLN A 88 -83.12 -21.20 -21.40
N ILE A 89 -84.38 -20.80 -21.62
CA ILE A 89 -84.83 -19.42 -21.40
C ILE A 89 -84.67 -19.03 -19.93
N ALA A 90 -85.09 -19.89 -19.01
CA ALA A 90 -84.94 -19.65 -17.57
C ALA A 90 -83.47 -19.54 -17.13
N GLN A 91 -82.57 -20.32 -17.73
CA GLN A 91 -81.12 -20.21 -17.49
C GLN A 91 -80.58 -18.88 -18.01
N LEU A 92 -80.92 -18.49 -19.24
CA LEU A 92 -80.50 -17.21 -19.82
C LEU A 92 -81.01 -16.01 -19.00
N GLU A 93 -82.25 -16.06 -18.49
CA GLU A 93 -82.79 -15.03 -17.60
C GLU A 93 -82.05 -14.97 -16.26
N LYS A 94 -81.73 -16.13 -15.67
CA LYS A 94 -80.92 -16.19 -14.45
C LYS A 94 -79.54 -15.59 -14.67
N ASP A 95 -78.87 -15.91 -15.78
CA ASP A 95 -77.53 -15.40 -16.08
C ASP A 95 -77.55 -13.90 -16.37
N ARG A 96 -78.55 -13.41 -17.11
CA ARG A 96 -78.77 -11.97 -17.32
C ARG A 96 -78.98 -11.26 -15.98
N ARG A 97 -79.79 -11.84 -15.09
CA ARG A 97 -80.04 -11.27 -13.76
C ARG A 97 -78.79 -11.26 -12.89
N LYS A 98 -77.97 -12.33 -12.92
CA LYS A 98 -76.68 -12.37 -12.22
C LYS A 98 -75.74 -11.28 -12.69
N ARG A 99 -75.51 -11.18 -14.01
CA ARG A 99 -74.65 -10.13 -14.59
C ARG A 99 -75.14 -8.73 -14.24
N PHE A 100 -76.44 -8.49 -14.27
CA PHE A 100 -77.02 -7.21 -13.87
C PHE A 100 -76.74 -6.89 -12.39
N LEU A 101 -76.84 -7.88 -11.50
CA LEU A 101 -76.54 -7.72 -10.08
C LEU A 101 -75.04 -7.48 -9.83
N GLU A 102 -74.17 -8.19 -10.55
CA GLU A 102 -72.71 -8.01 -10.49
C GLU A 102 -72.32 -6.59 -10.94
N MET A 103 -72.78 -6.14 -12.11
CA MET A 103 -72.54 -4.76 -12.58
C MET A 103 -73.06 -3.72 -11.58
N ARG A 104 -74.25 -3.94 -11.00
CA ARG A 104 -74.80 -3.07 -9.95
C ARG A 104 -73.93 -3.01 -8.70
N GLN A 105 -73.30 -4.12 -8.31
CA GLN A 105 -72.38 -4.17 -7.18
C GLN A 105 -71.08 -3.43 -7.50
N GLU A 106 -70.49 -3.65 -8.67
CA GLU A 106 -69.28 -2.94 -9.11
C GLU A 106 -69.51 -1.42 -9.20
N GLU A 107 -70.65 -0.99 -9.73
CA GLU A 107 -71.06 0.42 -9.74
C GLU A 107 -71.24 0.98 -8.33
N ALA A 108 -71.80 0.21 -7.39
CA ALA A 108 -71.97 0.65 -6.02
C ALA A 108 -70.61 0.79 -5.31
N ASP A 109 -69.69 -0.15 -5.53
CA ASP A 109 -68.38 -0.14 -4.90
C ASP A 109 -67.46 0.92 -5.47
N SER A 110 -67.51 1.15 -6.79
CA SER A 110 -66.81 2.29 -7.41
C SER A 110 -67.32 3.63 -6.87
N LYS A 111 -68.64 3.81 -6.73
CA LYS A 111 -69.22 5.00 -6.11
C LYS A 111 -68.76 5.17 -4.65
N LYS A 112 -68.73 4.10 -3.86
CA LYS A 112 -68.21 4.15 -2.48
C LYS A 112 -66.75 4.61 -2.46
N ARG A 113 -65.89 4.05 -3.30
CA ARG A 113 -64.47 4.45 -3.39
C ARG A 113 -64.32 5.94 -3.73
N ILE A 114 -65.06 6.41 -4.73
CA ILE A 114 -65.04 7.83 -5.11
C ILE A 114 -65.48 8.72 -3.92
N ILE A 115 -66.54 8.32 -3.21
CA ILE A 115 -67.01 9.05 -2.03
C ILE A 115 -65.97 9.03 -0.91
N GLU A 116 -65.33 7.88 -0.65
CA GLU A 116 -64.29 7.74 0.38
C GLU A 116 -63.07 8.59 0.07
N GLU A 117 -62.60 8.59 -1.17
CA GLU A 117 -61.51 9.44 -1.66
C GLU A 117 -61.85 10.92 -1.52
N ALA A 118 -63.04 11.33 -1.96
CA ALA A 118 -63.51 12.70 -1.79
C ALA A 118 -63.58 13.10 -0.30
N GLN A 119 -64.06 12.21 0.57
CA GLN A 119 -64.07 12.44 2.01
C GLN A 119 -62.66 12.53 2.59
N GLN A 120 -61.69 11.75 2.10
CA GLN A 120 -60.30 11.85 2.52
C GLN A 120 -59.68 13.19 2.14
N ILE A 121 -59.93 13.67 0.93
CA ILE A 121 -59.49 14.99 0.46
C ILE A 121 -60.09 16.07 1.36
N LEU A 122 -61.42 16.06 1.54
CA LEU A 122 -62.10 17.02 2.42
C LEU A 122 -61.58 16.95 3.87
N ARG A 123 -61.28 15.76 4.39
CA ARG A 123 -60.67 15.60 5.71
C ARG A 123 -59.29 16.23 5.76
N ARG A 124 -58.44 16.02 4.76
CA ARG A 124 -57.10 16.62 4.68
C ARG A 124 -57.15 18.14 4.50
N ASP A 125 -58.15 18.64 3.80
CA ASP A 125 -58.29 20.07 3.51
C ASP A 125 -58.76 20.90 4.71
N LYS A 126 -59.38 20.26 5.72
CA LYS A 126 -59.73 20.93 6.98
C LYS A 126 -58.49 21.52 7.66
N ASP A 127 -58.62 22.72 8.19
CA ASP A 127 -57.49 23.46 8.78
C ASP A 127 -56.84 22.74 9.96
N ASN A 128 -57.64 22.07 10.81
CA ASN A 128 -57.11 21.26 11.91
C ASN A 128 -56.20 20.12 11.39
N SER A 129 -56.60 19.49 10.29
CA SER A 129 -55.83 18.41 9.67
C SER A 129 -54.55 18.93 9.03
N LYS A 130 -54.61 20.08 8.35
CA LYS A 130 -53.42 20.75 7.81
C LYS A 130 -52.45 21.14 8.93
N SER A 131 -52.96 21.67 10.03
CA SER A 131 -52.16 22.00 11.22
C SER A 131 -51.50 20.74 11.80
N LEU A 132 -52.24 19.65 11.97
CA LEU A 132 -51.69 18.36 12.42
C LEU A 132 -50.61 17.83 11.48
N ILE A 133 -50.85 17.84 10.16
CA ILE A 133 -49.89 17.39 9.16
C ILE A 133 -48.64 18.27 9.20
N SER A 134 -48.79 19.59 9.36
CA SER A 134 -47.66 20.52 9.50
C SER A 134 -46.85 20.23 10.77
N ALA A 135 -47.52 19.97 11.89
CA ALA A 135 -46.84 19.61 13.14
C ALA A 135 -46.10 18.27 13.03
N LEU A 136 -46.69 17.28 12.36
CA LEU A 136 -46.07 15.99 12.09
C LEU A 136 -44.80 16.17 11.25
N LYS A 137 -44.90 16.90 10.12
CA LYS A 137 -43.73 17.22 9.29
C LYS A 137 -42.64 17.92 10.09
N PHE A 138 -43.01 18.88 10.94
CA PHE A 138 -42.05 19.57 11.79
C PHE A 138 -41.37 18.61 12.79
N SER A 139 -42.12 17.67 13.37
CA SER A 139 -41.53 16.66 14.26
C SER A 139 -40.54 15.72 13.54
N GLU A 140 -40.82 15.37 12.28
CA GLU A 140 -39.90 14.60 11.44
C GLU A 140 -38.62 15.38 11.16
N VAL A 141 -38.74 16.66 10.80
CA VAL A 141 -37.59 17.56 10.59
C VAL A 141 -36.75 17.69 11.87
N LEU A 142 -37.37 17.81 13.04
CA LEU A 142 -36.64 17.86 14.31
C LEU A 142 -35.86 16.56 14.56
N ARG A 143 -36.49 15.40 14.31
CA ARG A 143 -35.82 14.10 14.43
C ARG A 143 -34.62 13.99 13.48
N GLU A 144 -34.79 14.37 12.22
CA GLU A 144 -33.70 14.39 11.24
C GLU A 144 -32.58 15.35 11.66
N ARG A 145 -32.94 16.51 12.22
CA ARG A 145 -31.96 17.49 12.70
C ARG A 145 -31.12 16.94 13.86
N GLU A 146 -31.72 16.20 14.78
CA GLU A 146 -30.98 15.53 15.85
C GLU A 146 -29.98 14.49 15.30
N GLU A 147 -30.37 13.74 14.28
CA GLU A 147 -29.49 12.78 13.61
C GLU A 147 -28.33 13.49 12.90
N GLN A 148 -28.59 14.61 12.23
CA GLN A 148 -27.55 15.46 11.65
C GLN A 148 -26.56 15.97 12.70
N ILE A 149 -27.05 16.46 13.84
CA ILE A 149 -26.18 16.93 14.94
C ILE A 149 -25.32 15.78 15.48
N LYS A 150 -25.89 14.58 15.65
CA LYS A 150 -25.13 13.39 16.07
C LYS A 150 -24.05 13.03 15.06
N PHE A 151 -24.35 13.13 13.76
CA PHE A 151 -23.40 12.87 12.70
C PHE A 151 -22.27 13.91 12.66
N GLU A 152 -22.59 15.19 12.78
CA GLU A 152 -21.62 16.28 12.82
C GLU A 152 -20.66 16.13 14.01
N LYS A 153 -21.16 15.77 15.20
CA LYS A 153 -20.31 15.48 16.36
C LYS A 153 -19.32 14.34 16.10
N LYS A 154 -19.78 13.26 15.46
CA LYS A 154 -18.91 12.13 15.08
C LYS A 154 -17.84 12.56 14.06
N LEU A 155 -18.18 13.42 13.11
CA LEU A 155 -17.22 13.96 12.16
C LEU A 155 -16.14 14.79 12.88
N GLN A 156 -16.56 15.67 13.80
CA GLN A 156 -15.63 16.46 14.60
C GLN A 156 -14.73 15.57 15.48
N GLU A 157 -15.25 14.50 16.06
CA GLU A 157 -14.44 13.52 16.81
C GLU A 157 -13.37 12.88 15.91
N ILE A 158 -13.75 12.44 14.71
CA ILE A 158 -12.81 11.85 13.74
C ILE A 158 -11.75 12.88 13.29
N GLU A 159 -12.15 14.13 13.04
CA GLU A 159 -11.22 15.20 12.68
C GLU A 159 -10.23 15.48 13.81
N ASN A 160 -10.71 15.60 15.04
CA ASN A 160 -9.87 15.78 16.23
C ASN A 160 -8.89 14.61 16.42
N GLU A 161 -9.32 13.37 16.20
CA GLU A 161 -8.44 12.20 16.25
C GLU A 161 -7.35 12.24 15.17
N ARG A 162 -7.71 12.65 13.94
CA ARG A 162 -6.74 12.82 12.85
C ARG A 162 -5.73 13.92 13.14
N GLU A 163 -6.19 15.06 13.67
CA GLU A 163 -5.32 16.16 14.06
C GLU A 163 -4.37 15.76 15.19
N ARG A 164 -4.84 15.02 16.20
CA ARG A 164 -4.00 14.46 17.26
C ARG A 164 -2.95 13.51 16.71
N ALA A 165 -3.36 12.56 15.86
CA ALA A 165 -2.44 11.61 15.25
C ALA A 165 -1.40 12.32 14.35
N TYR A 166 -1.81 13.38 13.66
CA TYR A 166 -0.89 14.20 12.86
C TYR A 166 0.09 14.98 13.75
N ALA A 167 -0.38 15.58 14.84
CA ALA A 167 0.47 16.29 15.79
C ALA A 167 1.47 15.34 16.49
N GLU A 168 1.05 14.10 16.82
CA GLU A 168 1.94 13.07 17.36
C GLU A 168 3.02 12.66 16.36
N LYS A 169 2.67 12.47 15.08
CA LYS A 169 3.65 12.23 14.03
C LYS A 169 4.66 13.37 13.90
N LEU A 170 4.17 14.62 13.88
CA LEU A 170 5.05 15.79 13.80
C LEU A 170 6.01 15.88 15.00
N LYS A 171 5.54 15.55 16.22
CA LYS A 171 6.39 15.47 17.41
C LYS A 171 7.45 14.38 17.27
N ALA A 172 7.06 13.18 16.85
CA ALA A 172 7.99 12.08 16.63
C ALA A 172 9.04 12.43 15.55
N ASP A 173 8.64 13.07 14.45
CA ASP A 173 9.55 13.52 13.41
C ASP A 173 10.53 14.59 13.92
N ALA A 174 10.05 15.53 14.76
CA ALA A 174 10.91 16.53 15.38
C ALA A 174 11.90 15.92 16.38
N GLU A 175 11.49 14.90 17.14
CA GLU A 175 12.37 14.14 18.04
C GLU A 175 13.42 13.34 17.26
N ASN A 176 13.00 12.65 16.20
CA ASN A 176 13.91 11.93 15.30
C ASN A 176 14.94 12.87 14.68
N TYR A 177 14.51 14.04 14.18
CA TYR A 177 15.42 15.03 13.63
C TYR A 177 16.44 15.54 14.65
N LYS A 178 16.02 15.79 15.90
CA LYS A 178 16.96 16.16 16.98
C LYS A 178 17.98 15.06 17.23
N LEU A 179 17.54 13.81 17.27
CA LEU A 179 18.39 12.65 17.50
C LEU A 179 19.38 12.44 16.35
N GLU A 180 18.95 12.61 15.10
CA GLU A 180 19.84 12.61 13.92
C GLU A 180 20.90 13.71 14.01
N LEU A 181 20.51 14.92 14.40
CA LEU A 181 21.41 16.07 14.54
C LEU A 181 22.44 15.86 15.66
N GLU A 182 22.04 15.22 16.77
CA GLU A 182 22.96 14.78 17.82
C GLU A 182 23.94 13.71 17.33
N GLN A 183 23.46 12.71 16.60
CA GLN A 183 24.31 11.67 16.00
C GLN A 183 25.30 12.26 14.98
N GLU A 184 24.88 13.22 14.16
CA GLU A 184 25.76 13.92 13.23
C GLU A 184 26.84 14.71 13.96
N LYS A 185 26.46 15.46 15.01
CA LYS A 185 27.42 16.16 15.87
C LYS A 185 28.42 15.19 16.50
N GLU A 186 27.96 14.05 16.99
CA GLU A 186 28.84 13.03 17.58
C GLU A 186 29.78 12.41 16.54
N LYS A 187 29.28 12.13 15.34
CA LYS A 187 30.11 11.69 14.20
C LYS A 187 31.18 12.74 13.86
N GLU A 188 30.83 14.02 13.80
CA GLU A 188 31.77 15.11 13.55
C GLU A 188 32.81 15.27 14.66
N ILE A 189 32.39 15.18 15.93
CA ILE A 189 33.31 15.17 17.07
C ILE A 189 34.28 13.98 16.97
N ASN A 190 33.78 12.79 16.62
CA ASN A 190 34.60 11.61 16.47
C ASN A 190 35.58 11.73 15.28
N LYS A 191 35.18 12.30 14.15
CA LYS A 191 36.08 12.63 13.04
C LYS A 191 37.17 13.60 13.48
N LYS A 192 36.81 14.72 14.13
CA LYS A 192 37.76 15.69 14.67
C LYS A 192 38.73 15.06 15.68
N ARG A 193 38.24 14.16 16.54
CA ARG A 193 39.09 13.41 17.49
C ARG A 193 40.08 12.49 16.78
N LYS A 194 39.65 11.77 15.73
CA LYS A 194 40.54 10.91 14.92
C LYS A 194 41.61 11.75 14.22
N PHE A 195 41.20 12.81 13.54
CA PHE A 195 42.10 13.74 12.87
C PHE A 195 43.11 14.38 13.85
N ASN A 196 42.65 14.87 15.00
CA ASN A 196 43.55 15.40 16.03
C ASN A 196 44.54 14.36 16.57
N LYS A 197 44.16 13.09 16.64
CA LYS A 197 45.07 12.01 17.04
C LYS A 197 46.14 11.77 15.96
N GLU A 198 45.76 11.81 14.69
CA GLU A 198 46.68 11.68 13.55
C GLU A 198 47.68 12.84 13.52
N VAL A 199 47.20 14.09 13.57
CA VAL A 199 48.05 15.29 13.64
C VAL A 199 49.00 15.24 14.83
N ARG A 200 48.54 14.79 16.01
CA ARG A 200 49.43 14.63 17.18
C ARG A 200 50.53 13.58 16.96
N LYS A 201 50.22 12.49 16.24
CA LYS A 201 51.23 11.48 15.89
C LYS A 201 52.25 12.05 14.91
N GLU A 202 51.79 12.71 13.86
CA GLU A 202 52.66 13.38 12.87
C GLU A 202 53.55 14.43 13.55
N MET A 203 53.01 15.25 14.44
CA MET A 203 53.79 16.23 15.19
C MET A 203 54.83 15.58 16.10
N ALA A 204 54.48 14.48 16.78
CA ALA A 204 55.42 13.75 17.61
C ALA A 204 56.53 13.08 16.77
N GLU A 205 56.22 12.60 15.57
CA GLU A 205 57.21 12.08 14.62
C GLU A 205 58.14 13.19 14.10
N LEU A 206 57.60 14.36 13.77
CA LEU A 206 58.39 15.52 13.37
C LEU A 206 59.33 15.96 14.49
N VAL A 207 58.85 16.09 15.73
CA VAL A 207 59.68 16.46 16.88
C VAL A 207 60.81 15.44 17.11
N LYS A 208 60.52 14.14 16.95
CA LYS A 208 61.58 13.11 17.03
C LYS A 208 62.61 13.27 15.92
N ARG A 209 62.18 13.47 14.66
CA ARG A 209 63.10 13.69 13.55
C ARG A 209 63.97 14.92 13.76
N THR A 210 63.40 16.04 14.20
CA THR A 210 64.18 17.25 14.50
C THR A 210 65.15 17.02 15.65
N GLN A 211 64.76 16.27 16.69
CA GLN A 211 65.67 15.92 17.78
C GLN A 211 66.80 15.01 17.31
N ASP A 212 66.51 14.02 16.47
CA ASP A 212 67.51 13.12 15.89
C ASP A 212 68.47 13.90 14.97
N GLU A 213 67.95 14.81 14.14
CA GLU A 213 68.74 15.72 13.29
C GLU A 213 69.63 16.64 14.14
N GLU A 214 69.09 17.30 15.18
CA GLU A 214 69.87 18.14 16.10
C GLU A 214 70.95 17.35 16.84
N MET A 215 70.68 16.10 17.22
CA MET A 215 71.67 15.23 17.86
C MET A 215 72.77 14.84 16.87
N MET A 216 72.42 14.48 15.64
CA MET A 216 73.38 14.18 14.57
C MET A 216 74.25 15.41 14.22
N GLU A 217 73.66 16.59 14.13
CA GLU A 217 74.40 17.85 13.93
C GLU A 217 75.38 18.11 15.07
N LYS A 218 74.95 17.96 16.33
CA LYS A 218 75.85 18.10 17.49
C LYS A 218 76.99 17.07 17.50
N GLU A 219 76.72 15.84 17.08
CA GLU A 219 77.76 14.81 16.95
C GLU A 219 78.76 15.13 15.85
N LEU A 220 78.29 15.63 14.69
CA LEU A 220 79.14 16.11 13.60
C LEU A 220 79.98 17.32 14.04
N GLU A 221 79.37 18.31 14.67
CA GLU A 221 80.07 19.47 15.23
C GLU A 221 81.12 19.05 16.26
N ALA A 222 80.81 18.07 17.13
CA ALA A 222 81.78 17.54 18.09
C ALA A 222 82.96 16.85 17.39
N GLN A 223 82.72 16.07 16.33
CA GLN A 223 83.77 15.43 15.53
C GLN A 223 84.63 16.47 14.80
N ASP A 224 84.02 17.49 14.20
CA ASP A 224 84.74 18.56 13.52
C ASP A 224 85.56 19.40 14.51
N ASN A 225 85.03 19.70 15.70
CA ASN A 225 85.78 20.37 16.76
C ASN A 225 87.00 19.54 17.23
N ILE A 226 86.88 18.22 17.30
CA ILE A 226 88.01 17.33 17.61
C ILE A 226 89.08 17.43 16.50
N ARG A 227 88.68 17.35 15.23
CA ARG A 227 89.60 17.48 14.08
C ARG A 227 90.32 18.83 14.07
N ILE A 228 89.58 19.93 14.30
CA ILE A 228 90.17 21.28 14.39
C ILE A 228 91.20 21.35 15.53
N MET A 229 90.90 20.76 16.69
CA MET A 229 91.87 20.71 17.79
C MET A 229 93.13 19.89 17.44
N GLU A 230 93.00 18.80 16.70
CA GLU A 230 94.14 18.01 16.22
C GLU A 230 94.98 18.81 15.21
N GLU A 231 94.33 19.47 14.25
CA GLU A 231 95.00 20.37 13.30
C GLU A 231 95.77 21.48 14.02
N ILE A 232 95.15 22.15 15.00
CA ILE A 232 95.82 23.19 15.81
C ILE A 232 97.05 22.61 16.54
N LYS A 233 96.95 21.40 17.11
CA LYS A 233 98.10 20.76 17.77
C LYS A 233 99.23 20.50 16.79
N THR A 234 98.93 19.96 15.60
CA THR A 234 99.96 19.70 14.58
C THR A 234 100.61 20.99 14.08
N VAL A 235 99.84 22.06 13.89
CA VAL A 235 100.37 23.39 13.53
C VAL A 235 101.29 23.92 14.63
N LEU A 236 100.89 23.87 15.90
CA LEU A 236 101.71 24.31 17.02
C LEU A 236 103.02 23.50 17.16
N GLU A 237 102.98 22.19 16.92
CA GLU A 237 104.17 21.35 16.90
C GLU A 237 105.10 21.72 15.73
N SER A 238 104.53 21.96 14.55
CA SER A 238 105.28 22.42 13.38
C SER A 238 105.93 23.80 13.61
N GLU A 239 105.22 24.74 14.24
CA GLU A 239 105.75 26.06 14.60
C GLU A 239 106.86 25.97 15.64
N LYS A 240 106.75 25.06 16.63
CA LYS A 240 107.82 24.82 17.61
C LYS A 240 109.07 24.28 16.90
N GLN A 241 108.91 23.29 16.02
CA GLN A 241 110.01 22.77 15.22
C GLN A 241 110.63 23.85 14.32
N GLU A 242 109.81 24.70 13.70
CA GLU A 242 110.31 25.80 12.85
C GLU A 242 111.06 26.86 13.67
N LYS A 243 110.55 27.24 14.84
CA LYS A 243 111.23 28.15 15.78
C LYS A 243 112.57 27.57 16.25
N GLU A 244 112.63 26.27 16.50
CA GLU A 244 113.86 25.60 16.92
C GLU A 244 114.88 25.52 15.77
N ARG A 245 114.44 25.21 14.54
CA ARG A 245 115.27 25.32 13.33
C ARG A 245 115.81 26.74 13.11
N LYS A 246 114.96 27.77 13.26
CA LYS A 246 115.38 29.19 13.17
C LYS A 246 116.40 29.55 14.25
N ARG A 247 116.22 29.07 15.50
CA ARG A 247 117.22 29.27 16.57
C ARG A 247 118.56 28.62 16.24
N GLN A 248 118.55 27.40 15.71
CA GLN A 248 119.78 26.72 15.29
C GLN A 248 120.48 27.47 14.15
N LEU A 249 119.72 27.99 13.17
CA LEU A 249 120.26 28.80 12.08
C LEU A 249 120.93 30.07 12.60
N VAL A 250 120.24 30.84 13.46
CA VAL A 250 120.78 32.08 14.05
C VAL A 250 122.02 31.80 14.89
N MET A 251 122.04 30.69 15.65
CA MET A 251 123.21 30.31 16.43
C MET A 251 124.42 30.02 15.54
N ASN A 252 124.22 29.31 14.43
CA ASN A 252 125.28 29.04 13.45
C ASN A 252 125.78 30.33 12.79
N ASP A 253 124.87 31.24 12.41
CA ASP A 253 125.24 32.54 11.81
C ASP A 253 126.05 33.41 12.79
N VAL A 254 125.73 33.38 14.09
CA VAL A 254 126.52 34.10 15.11
C VAL A 254 127.93 33.50 15.27
N VAL A 255 128.06 32.17 15.21
CA VAL A 255 129.36 31.49 15.29
C VAL A 255 130.23 31.81 14.07
N GLU A 256 129.65 31.76 12.86
CA GLU A 256 130.35 32.10 11.61
C GLU A 256 130.72 33.59 11.56
N ASN A 257 129.83 34.50 11.96
CA ASN A 257 130.15 35.93 12.07
C ASN A 257 131.29 36.19 13.07
N ARG A 258 131.34 35.48 14.19
CA ARG A 258 132.46 35.58 15.15
C ARG A 258 133.79 35.13 14.57
N ARG A 259 133.79 34.08 13.74
CA ARG A 259 134.98 33.64 12.99
C ARG A 259 135.46 34.70 12.01
N LEU A 260 134.54 35.24 11.20
CA LEU A 260 134.86 36.27 10.21
C LEU A 260 135.43 37.54 10.85
N ILE A 261 134.87 37.97 11.99
CA ILE A 261 135.40 39.14 12.73
C ILE A 261 136.82 38.87 13.27
N ALA A 262 137.07 37.68 13.83
CA ALA A 262 138.40 37.32 14.33
C ALA A 262 139.46 37.23 13.22
N GLU A 263 139.08 36.73 12.03
CA GLU A 263 139.95 36.71 10.86
C GLU A 263 140.26 38.12 10.35
N TYR A 264 139.26 39.01 10.35
CA TYR A 264 139.41 40.41 9.95
C TYR A 264 140.31 41.19 10.93
N GLU A 265 140.12 41.03 12.24
CA GLU A 265 140.99 41.66 13.26
C GLU A 265 142.45 41.17 13.17
N ALA A 266 142.66 39.91 12.80
CA ALA A 266 144.00 39.36 12.58
C ALA A 266 144.68 39.89 11.31
N GLN A 267 143.92 40.29 10.28
CA GLN A 267 144.45 40.97 9.10
C GLN A 267 144.84 42.43 9.42
N CYS A 268 143.96 43.19 10.08
CA CYS A 268 144.26 44.59 10.43
C CYS A 268 145.50 44.73 11.33
N LYS A 269 145.73 43.79 12.26
CA LYS A 269 146.96 43.81 13.09
C LYS A 269 148.24 43.62 12.27
N ARG A 270 148.21 42.77 11.23
CA ARG A 270 149.37 42.59 10.34
C ARG A 270 149.63 43.84 9.51
N GLU A 271 148.58 44.46 9.00
CA GLU A 271 148.70 45.72 8.24
C GLU A 271 149.27 46.86 9.10
N GLN A 272 148.85 46.97 10.37
CA GLN A 272 149.40 47.96 11.31
C GLN A 272 150.90 47.72 11.60
N GLU A 273 151.32 46.46 11.80
CA GLU A 273 152.74 46.12 11.99
C GLU A 273 153.60 46.45 10.76
N GLU A 274 153.06 46.25 9.55
CA GLU A 274 153.73 46.62 8.30
C GLU A 274 153.84 48.15 8.12
N GLU A 275 152.78 48.91 8.45
CA GLU A 275 152.79 50.37 8.40
C GLU A 275 153.78 50.99 9.39
N GLU A 276 153.83 50.48 10.63
CA GLU A 276 154.80 50.95 11.64
C GLU A 276 156.25 50.67 11.22
N ALA A 277 156.52 49.50 10.63
CA ALA A 277 157.83 49.18 10.07
C ALA A 277 158.23 50.13 8.92
N ALA A 278 157.29 50.47 8.04
CA ALA A 278 157.50 51.41 6.95
C ALA A 278 157.81 52.84 7.46
N ILE A 279 157.09 53.32 8.47
CA ILE A 279 157.34 54.63 9.11
C ILE A 279 158.75 54.66 9.72
N HIS A 280 159.17 53.57 10.37
CA HIS A 280 160.49 53.50 11.02
C HIS A 280 161.65 53.52 10.01
N ILE A 281 161.50 52.83 8.87
CA ILE A 281 162.46 52.86 7.75
C ILE A 281 162.52 54.28 7.14
N HIS A 282 161.36 54.93 6.99
CA HIS A 282 161.29 56.27 6.39
C HIS A 282 161.90 57.36 7.30
N ALA A 283 161.73 57.23 8.62
CA ALA A 283 162.39 58.10 9.61
C ALA A 283 163.92 57.92 9.63
N ALA A 284 164.40 56.67 9.54
CA ALA A 284 165.83 56.36 9.51
C ALA A 284 166.52 56.90 8.25
N THR A 285 165.86 56.77 7.09
CA THR A 285 166.35 57.32 5.81
C THR A 285 166.39 58.85 5.81
N LYS A 286 165.36 59.53 6.32
CA LYS A 286 165.37 61.01 6.49
C LYS A 286 166.53 61.48 7.38
N LYS A 287 166.79 60.81 8.51
CA LYS A 287 167.94 61.12 9.38
C LYS A 287 169.28 60.94 8.66
N ARG A 288 169.41 59.90 7.82
CA ARG A 288 170.64 59.63 7.05
C ARG A 288 170.88 60.69 5.97
N ILE A 289 169.84 61.10 5.25
CA ILE A 289 169.92 62.18 4.23
C ILE A 289 170.31 63.52 4.88
N ALA A 290 169.76 63.84 6.06
CA ALA A 290 170.13 65.06 6.78
C ALA A 290 171.60 65.10 7.22
N LYS A 291 172.17 63.96 7.65
CA LYS A 291 173.61 63.86 7.96
C LYS A 291 174.50 64.06 6.73
N ILE A 292 174.11 63.50 5.59
CA ILE A 292 174.85 63.65 4.32
C ILE A 292 174.83 65.12 3.84
N LYS A 293 173.67 65.80 3.91
CA LYS A 293 173.59 67.24 3.57
C LYS A 293 174.51 68.09 4.45
N LYS A 294 174.54 67.82 5.76
CA LYS A 294 175.36 68.57 6.74
C LYS A 294 176.87 68.30 6.60
N GLN A 295 177.26 67.16 6.03
CA GLN A 295 178.67 66.86 5.69
C GLN A 295 179.09 67.55 4.40
N LYS A 296 178.25 67.55 3.36
CA LYS A 296 178.52 68.29 2.10
C LYS A 296 178.64 69.81 2.29
N GLU A 297 177.78 70.41 3.11
CA GLU A 297 177.88 71.86 3.43
C GLU A 297 179.18 72.21 4.18
N ARG A 298 179.73 71.28 4.98
CA ARG A 298 181.02 71.48 5.68
C ARG A 298 182.21 71.32 4.74
N GLU A 299 182.13 70.42 3.76
CA GLU A 299 183.16 70.25 2.74
C GLU A 299 183.22 71.45 1.79
N GLU A 300 182.08 71.97 1.32
CA GLU A 300 182.02 73.18 0.47
C GLU A 300 182.49 74.45 1.21
N ALA A 301 182.30 74.54 2.53
CA ALA A 301 182.78 75.65 3.34
C ALA A 301 184.32 75.64 3.54
N ILE A 302 184.93 74.45 3.61
CA ILE A 302 186.39 74.27 3.73
C ILE A 302 187.06 74.47 2.36
N GLU A 303 186.44 74.00 1.27
CA GLU A 303 186.96 74.17 -0.09
C GLU A 303 186.92 75.63 -0.57
N ASN A 304 185.93 76.42 -0.12
CA ASN A 304 185.87 77.87 -0.38
C ASN A 304 186.84 78.71 0.47
N GLN A 305 187.28 78.22 1.64
CA GLN A 305 188.32 78.90 2.43
C GLN A 305 189.73 78.64 1.87
N ILE A 306 190.00 77.44 1.34
CA ILE A 306 191.30 77.12 0.72
C ILE A 306 191.50 77.87 -0.61
N ARG A 307 190.43 78.21 -1.35
CA ARG A 307 190.49 79.06 -2.56
C ARG A 307 190.82 80.53 -2.30
N ARG A 308 190.77 81.02 -1.05
CA ARG A 308 191.06 82.43 -0.71
C ARG A 308 192.48 82.67 -0.21
N GLU A 309 193.27 81.63 0.04
CA GLU A 309 194.64 81.77 0.59
C GLU A 309 195.77 81.38 -0.39
N LYS A 310 195.47 81.08 -1.65
CA LYS A 310 196.49 80.98 -2.73
C LYS A 310 196.00 81.59 -4.05
N ASN A 311 196.57 82.77 -4.36
CA ASN A 311 196.56 83.56 -5.61
C ASN A 311 195.40 84.53 -5.85
#